data_AF-A0A357A2M8-F1
#
_entry.id   AF-A0A357A2M8-F1
#
_cell.length_a   1.000
_cell.length_b   1.000
_cell.length_c   1.000
_cell.angle_alpha   90.00
_cell.angle_beta   90.00
_cell.angle_gamma   90.00
#
_symmetry.space_group_name_H-M   'P 1'
#
loop_
_entity.id
_entity.type
_entity.pdbx_description
1 polymer ?
#
loop_
_entity_poly.entity_id
_entity_poly.type
_entity_poly.pdbx_seq_one_letter_code
_entity_poly.pdbx_strand_id
1 'polypeptide(L)' 'MIHMLFDTGPAWLGNGIMLGVFATLVEWGPGWGFIRRAWMNIRHRNANMDVLVASGTLAAWGLSLYDLTVHGPL' A
#
# COMPACT_ATOMS: atom_id res chain seq x y z
N MET A 1 17.39 -0.84 17.75
CA MET A 1 17.61 -1.58 19.02
C MET A 1 16.33 -1.76 19.86
N ILE A 2 15.15 -1.24 19.47
CA ILE A 2 13.87 -1.45 20.20
C ILE A 2 12.89 -2.37 19.43
N HIS A 3 13.07 -2.55 18.11
CA HIS A 3 12.24 -3.45 17.29
C HIS A 3 12.61 -4.94 17.35
N MET A 4 13.71 -5.32 18.00
CA MET A 4 14.06 -6.74 18.23
C MET A 4 13.34 -7.33 19.45
N LEU A 5 12.66 -6.51 20.26
CA LEU A 5 12.07 -6.92 21.54
C LEU A 5 10.62 -7.43 21.41
N PHE A 6 9.93 -7.09 20.33
CA PHE A 6 8.54 -7.48 20.11
C PHE A 6 8.45 -8.32 18.84
N ASP A 7 8.93 -9.56 18.93
CA ASP A 7 8.53 -10.66 18.04
C ASP A 7 7.08 -11.09 18.37
N THR A 8 6.18 -10.09 18.47
CA THR A 8 4.76 -10.24 18.82
C THR A 8 3.92 -9.89 17.60
N GLY A 9 4.34 -10.36 16.45
CA GLY A 9 3.53 -10.41 15.24
C GLY A 9 3.35 -11.88 14.89
N PRO A 10 2.12 -12.37 14.65
CA PRO A 10 1.93 -13.78 14.35
C PRO A 10 2.71 -14.15 13.07
N ALA A 11 3.44 -15.28 13.08
CA ALA A 11 4.50 -15.65 12.12
C ALA A 11 4.14 -15.52 10.62
N TRP A 12 2.85 -15.52 10.31
CA TRP A 12 2.29 -15.26 8.98
C TRP A 12 2.55 -13.82 8.45
N LEU A 13 2.79 -12.84 9.32
CA LEU A 13 3.18 -11.46 8.95
C LEU A 13 4.61 -11.37 8.41
N GLY A 14 5.45 -12.40 8.58
CA GLY A 14 6.77 -12.46 7.96
C GLY A 14 6.73 -12.81 6.46
N ASN A 15 5.57 -13.24 5.94
CA ASN A 15 5.45 -13.59 4.54
C ASN A 15 5.06 -12.36 3.71
N GLY A 16 6.03 -11.77 3.01
CA GLY A 16 5.81 -10.59 2.15
C GLY A 16 4.66 -10.75 1.16
N ILE A 17 4.42 -11.98 0.65
CA ILE A 17 3.33 -12.24 -0.29
C ILE A 17 1.97 -12.11 0.40
N MET A 18 1.82 -12.64 1.62
CA MET A 18 0.58 -12.46 2.39
C MET A 18 0.31 -10.98 2.69
N LEU A 19 1.35 -10.23 3.09
CA LEU A 19 1.24 -8.78 3.28
C LEU A 19 0.81 -8.06 2.00
N GLY A 20 1.40 -8.44 0.85
CA GLY A 20 1.03 -7.91 -0.46
C GLY A 20 -0.43 -8.20 -0.82
N VAL A 21 -0.93 -9.40 -0.55
CA VAL A 21 -2.34 -9.77 -0.80
C VAL A 21 -3.29 -8.96 0.10
N PHE A 22 -3.01 -8.85 1.40
CA PHE A 22 -3.83 -8.04 2.30
C PHE A 22 -3.81 -6.56 1.93
N ALA A 23 -2.64 -6.02 1.60
CA ALA A 23 -2.49 -4.64 1.15
C ALA A 23 -3.29 -4.39 -0.14
N THR A 24 -3.24 -5.31 -1.11
CA THR A 24 -4.02 -5.22 -2.35
C THR A 24 -5.52 -5.29 -2.07
N LEU A 25 -5.95 -6.13 -1.13
CA LEU A 25 -7.37 -6.26 -0.77
C LEU A 25 -7.93 -4.98 -0.11
N VAL A 26 -7.12 -4.30 0.69
CA VAL A 26 -7.48 -3.02 1.33
C VAL A 26 -7.42 -1.86 0.33
N GLU A 27 -6.37 -1.79 -0.50
CA GLU A 27 -6.21 -0.72 -1.49
C GLU A 27 -7.32 -0.73 -2.54
N TRP A 28 -7.67 -1.92 -3.04
CA TRP A 28 -8.70 -2.08 -4.07
C TRP A 28 -10.13 -2.24 -3.52
N GLY A 29 -10.28 -2.43 -2.21
CA GLY A 29 -11.58 -2.40 -1.53
C GLY A 29 -11.93 -0.98 -1.07
N PRO A 30 -11.72 -0.63 0.21
CA PRO A 30 -12.01 0.71 0.74
C PRO A 30 -11.20 1.84 0.07
N GLY A 31 -9.98 1.57 -0.39
CA GLY A 31 -9.13 2.57 -1.08
C GLY A 31 -9.67 2.97 -2.47
N TRP A 32 -10.49 2.13 -3.11
CA TRP A 32 -11.05 2.40 -4.45
C TRP A 32 -11.86 3.71 -4.51
N GLY A 33 -12.53 4.07 -3.42
CA GLY A 33 -13.25 5.33 -3.31
C GLY A 33 -12.33 6.54 -3.44
N PHE A 34 -11.15 6.49 -2.82
CA PHE A 34 -10.15 7.55 -2.88
C PHE A 34 -9.49 7.62 -4.25
N ILE A 35 -9.15 6.48 -4.85
CA ILE A 35 -8.58 6.40 -6.20
C ILE A 35 -9.55 6.99 -7.24
N ARG A 36 -10.85 6.67 -7.14
CA ARG A 36 -11.87 7.20 -8.04
C ARG A 36 -12.04 8.72 -7.91
N ARG A 37 -12.06 9.24 -6.68
CA ARG A 37 -12.13 10.69 -6.40
C ARG A 37 -10.88 11.41 -6.87
N ALA A 38 -9.71 10.83 -6.61
CA ALA A 38 -8.43 11.32 -7.11
C ALA A 38 -8.40 11.41 -8.64
N TRP A 39 -8.86 10.37 -9.33
CA TRP A 39 -8.94 10.34 -10.80
C TRP A 39 -9.83 11.45 -11.36
N MET A 40 -11.00 11.65 -10.75
CA MET A 40 -11.90 12.75 -11.13
C MET A 40 -11.24 14.11 -10.90
N ASN A 41 -10.58 14.33 -9.76
CA ASN A 41 -9.93 15.60 -9.45
C ASN A 41 -8.72 15.89 -10.37
N ILE A 42 -7.90 14.87 -10.67
CA ILE A 42 -6.79 14.97 -11.63
C ILE A 42 -7.30 15.35 -13.02
N ARG A 43 -8.42 14.76 -13.48
CA ARG A 43 -9.02 15.10 -14.78
C ARG A 43 -9.46 16.56 -14.85
N HIS A 44 -9.89 17.15 -13.73
CA HIS A 44 -10.22 18.57 -13.61
C HIS A 44 -8.99 19.45 -13.29
N ARG A 45 -7.77 18.89 -13.36
CA ARG A 45 -6.49 19.56 -13.02
C ARG A 45 -6.47 20.16 -11.61
N ASN A 46 -7.16 19.51 -10.67
CA ASN A 46 -7.24 19.95 -9.28
C ASN A 46 -6.54 18.94 -8.36
N ALA A 47 -5.56 19.40 -7.59
CA ALA A 47 -4.83 18.59 -6.63
C ALA A 47 -5.45 18.78 -5.24
N ASN A 48 -6.24 17.81 -4.81
CA ASN A 48 -6.94 17.83 -3.52
C ASN A 48 -6.40 16.73 -2.58
N MET A 49 -6.84 16.73 -1.31
CA MET A 49 -6.45 15.76 -0.30
C MET A 49 -6.58 14.30 -0.77
N ASP A 50 -7.68 13.96 -1.47
CA ASP A 50 -7.89 12.62 -2.03
C ASP A 50 -6.80 12.22 -3.03
N VAL A 51 -6.26 13.18 -3.80
CA VAL A 51 -5.18 12.94 -4.78
C VAL A 51 -3.87 12.67 -4.06
N LEU A 52 -3.58 13.42 -3.00
CA LEU A 52 -2.38 13.21 -2.19
C LEU A 52 -2.43 11.84 -1.50
N VAL A 53 -3.56 11.47 -0.90
CA VAL A 53 -3.73 10.17 -0.23
C VAL A 53 -3.61 9.04 -1.25
N ALA A 54 -4.34 9.10 -2.37
CA ALA A 54 -4.30 8.04 -3.38
C ALA A 54 -2.90 7.90 -4.03
N SER A 55 -2.20 9.00 -4.30
CA SER A 55 -0.84 8.92 -4.87
C SER A 55 0.17 8.37 -3.86
N GLY A 56 0.04 8.70 -2.58
CA GLY A 56 0.89 8.16 -1.51
C GLY A 56 0.70 6.66 -1.30
N THR A 57 -0.55 6.20 -1.21
CA THR A 57 -0.85 4.78 -1.03
C THR A 57 -0.45 3.96 -2.25
N LEU A 58 -0.73 4.45 -3.46
CA LEU A 58 -0.30 3.79 -4.70
C LEU A 58 1.22 3.74 -4.84
N ALA A 59 1.95 4.78 -4.44
CA ALA A 59 3.41 4.77 -4.46
C ALA A 59 4.00 3.75 -3.48
N ALA A 60 3.46 3.69 -2.25
CA ALA A 60 3.89 2.73 -1.24
C ALA A 60 3.54 1.27 -1.62
N TRP A 61 2.34 1.06 -2.18
CA TRP A 61 1.90 -0.25 -2.69
C TRP A 61 2.77 -0.70 -3.88
N GLY A 62 3.03 0.20 -4.84
CA GLY A 62 3.86 -0.09 -6.00
C GLY A 62 5.32 -0.40 -5.63
N LEU A 63 5.90 0.35 -4.68
CA LEU A 63 7.24 0.06 -4.15
C LEU A 63 7.28 -1.30 -3.45
N SER A 64 6.28 -1.62 -2.62
CA SER A 64 6.18 -2.92 -1.95
C SER A 64 6.07 -4.06 -2.96
N LEU A 65 5.28 -3.89 -4.03
CA LEU A 65 5.16 -4.88 -5.10
C LEU A 65 6.48 -5.06 -5.85
N TYR A 66 7.17 -3.96 -6.16
CA TYR A 66 8.46 -3.98 -6.83
C TYR A 66 9.49 -4.76 -6.00
N ASP A 67 9.57 -4.48 -4.70
CA ASP A 67 10.50 -5.16 -3.80
C ASP A 67 10.20 -6.66 -3.70
N LEU A 68 8.92 -7.02 -3.62
CA LEU A 68 8.45 -8.42 -3.71
C LEU A 68 8.89 -9.12 -5.00
N THR A 69 8.83 -8.42 -6.14
CA THR A 69 9.20 -9.01 -7.45
C THR A 69 10.71 -9.06 -7.70
N VAL A 70 11.47 -8.12 -7.14
CA VAL A 70 12.90 -7.95 -7.45
C VAL A 70 13.80 -8.64 -6.44
N HIS A 71 13.46 -8.60 -5.15
CA HIS A 71 14.34 -9.15 -4.11
C HIS A 71 13.88 -10.52 -3.58
N GLY A 72 12.63 -10.93 -3.81
CA GLY A 72 12.09 -12.11 -3.14
C GLY A 72 12.03 -11.92 -1.61
N PRO A 73 11.30 -12.77 -0.88
CA PRO A 73 11.10 -12.57 0.55
C PRO A 73 12.44 -12.73 1.29
N LEU A 74 12.95 -11.64 1.86
CA LEU A 74 13.96 -11.67 2.93
C LEU A 74 13.28 -12.11 4.24
#